data_AF-A0A3A6N5R4-F1
#
_entry.id   AF-A0A3A6N5R4-F1
#
_cell.length_a   1.000
_cell.length_b   1.000
_cell.length_c   1.000
_cell.angle_alpha   90.00
_cell.angle_beta   90.00
_cell.angle_gamma   90.00
#
_symmetry.space_group_name_H-M   'P 1'
#
loop_
_entity.id
_entity.type
_entity.pdbx_description
1 polymer ?
#
loop_
_entity_poly.entity_id
_entity_poly.type
_entity_poly.pdbx_seq_one_letter_code
_entity_poly.pdbx_strand_id
1 'polypeptide(L)'
;MYVAQGRNYLDQRVDVVPSPSLKDRHATVTYDGLLKQSGADKVYLHYGFDGWNNTCTEEMRREPNGAFNHSVSMKGASECNFCFKDSANNWDTNNGWNWSTDIRY
;
A
#
# COMPACT_ATOMS: atom_id res chain seq x y z
N MET A 1 17.17 -0.73 -2.90
CA MET A 1 16.22 -0.29 -1.86
C MET A 1 16.57 1.14 -1.53
N TYR A 2 15.72 2.11 -1.88
CA TYR A 2 15.96 3.52 -1.57
C TYR A 2 15.39 3.80 -0.18
N VAL A 3 16.27 4.18 0.75
CA VAL A 3 15.92 4.61 2.10
C VAL A 3 16.24 6.10 2.17
N ALA A 4 15.21 6.93 2.30
CA ALA A 4 15.37 8.30 2.78
C ALA A 4 14.73 8.40 4.18
N GLN A 5 15.47 8.95 5.15
CA GLN A 5 14.96 9.25 6.50
C GLN A 5 14.32 8.09 7.29
N GLY A 6 14.77 6.85 7.12
CA GLY A 6 14.35 5.72 7.96
C GLY A 6 12.90 5.25 7.75
N ARG A 7 12.22 5.73 6.70
CA ARG A 7 10.92 5.20 6.25
C ARG A 7 11.17 4.20 5.12
N ASN A 8 10.60 2.99 5.24
CA ASN A 8 10.61 2.02 4.14
C ASN A 8 9.57 2.46 3.11
N TYR A 9 9.99 3.27 2.13
CA TYR A 9 9.07 3.78 1.10
C TYR A 9 8.38 2.63 0.37
N LEU A 10 9.18 1.73 -0.21
CA LEU A 10 8.75 0.52 -0.89
C LEU A 10 9.86 -0.53 -0.75
N ASP A 11 9.49 -1.80 -0.81
CA ASP A 11 10.44 -2.90 -0.95
C ASP A 11 9.99 -3.86 -2.06
N GLN A 12 10.66 -5.00 -2.21
CA GLN A 12 10.40 -5.94 -3.31
C GLN A 12 8.99 -6.53 -3.31
N ARG A 13 8.24 -6.41 -2.21
CA ARG A 13 6.86 -6.90 -2.05
C ARG A 13 5.81 -5.88 -2.46
N VAL A 14 6.18 -4.61 -2.63
CA VAL A 14 5.21 -3.52 -2.84
C VAL A 14 5.68 -2.60 -3.95
N ASP A 15 4.78 -2.34 -4.89
CA ASP A 15 4.99 -1.36 -5.95
C ASP A 15 3.86 -0.31 -5.97
N VAL A 16 4.20 0.93 -6.30
CA VAL A 16 3.23 2.04 -6.44
C VAL A 16 3.48 2.77 -7.74
N VAL A 17 2.46 2.85 -8.59
CA VAL A 17 2.57 3.48 -9.91
C VAL A 17 1.45 4.51 -10.15
N PRO A 18 1.78 5.78 -10.44
CA PRO A 18 3.12 6.37 -10.49
C PRO A 18 3.73 6.58 -9.09
N SER A 19 5.07 6.57 -9.05
CA SER A 19 5.88 6.97 -7.89
C SER A 19 6.93 8.01 -8.32
N PRO A 20 6.93 9.24 -7.75
CA PRO A 20 5.98 9.71 -6.75
C PRO A 20 4.56 9.79 -7.32
N SER A 21 3.57 9.60 -6.45
CA SER A 21 2.17 9.70 -6.83
C SER A 21 1.77 11.17 -6.99
N LEU A 22 0.73 11.46 -7.78
CA LEU A 22 0.28 12.83 -8.03
C LEU A 22 -1.02 13.13 -7.29
N LYS A 23 -1.11 14.33 -6.71
CA LYS A 23 -2.28 14.81 -5.99
C LYS A 23 -3.51 14.80 -6.89
N ASP A 24 -4.63 14.35 -6.34
CA ASP A 24 -5.92 14.21 -7.02
C ASP A 24 -5.90 13.27 -8.24
N ARG A 25 -4.83 12.50 -8.41
CA ARG A 25 -4.72 11.42 -9.41
C ARG A 25 -4.81 10.06 -8.72
N HIS A 26 -4.94 9.03 -9.55
CA HIS A 26 -4.88 7.66 -9.09
C HIS A 26 -3.44 7.16 -9.09
N ALA A 27 -3.09 6.36 -8.07
CA ALA A 27 -1.94 5.48 -8.13
C ALA A 27 -2.34 4.06 -7.77
N THR A 28 -1.78 3.10 -8.50
CA THR A 28 -1.99 1.68 -8.28
C THR A 28 -0.99 1.19 -7.26
N VAL A 29 -1.48 0.66 -6.14
CA VAL A 29 -0.69 -0.06 -5.15
C VAL A 29 -0.76 -1.55 -5.47
N THR A 30 0.37 -2.21 -5.63
CA THR A 30 0.48 -3.66 -5.86
C THR A 30 1.21 -4.31 -4.70
N TYR A 31 0.72 -5.48 -4.27
CA TYR A 31 1.22 -6.26 -3.15
C TYR A 31 1.49 -7.71 -3.56
N ASP A 32 2.74 -8.13 -3.35
CA ASP A 32 3.26 -9.48 -3.52
C ASP A 32 4.05 -9.89 -2.25
N GLY A 33 3.39 -9.80 -1.09
CA GLY A 33 4.01 -9.98 0.22
C GLY A 33 3.54 -11.20 1.01
N LEU A 34 3.73 -11.12 2.32
CA LEU A 34 3.53 -12.21 3.29
C LEU A 34 2.15 -12.85 3.23
N LEU A 35 1.07 -12.06 3.14
CA LEU A 35 -0.30 -12.58 3.18
C LEU A 35 -0.60 -13.44 1.94
N LYS A 36 -0.12 -13.02 0.76
CA LYS A 36 -0.19 -13.82 -0.47
C LYS A 36 0.57 -15.14 -0.29
N GLN A 37 1.81 -15.07 0.20
CA GLN A 37 2.66 -16.24 0.41
C GLN A 37 2.07 -17.21 1.45
N SER A 38 1.27 -16.68 2.38
CA SER A 38 0.54 -17.43 3.40
C SER A 38 -0.81 -17.98 2.92
N GLY A 39 -1.15 -17.80 1.64
CA GLY A 39 -2.37 -18.37 1.05
C GLY A 39 -3.65 -17.58 1.32
N ALA A 40 -3.55 -16.28 1.60
CA ALA A 40 -4.73 -15.43 1.75
C ALA A 40 -5.65 -15.50 0.51
N ASP A 41 -6.94 -15.75 0.75
CA ASP A 41 -7.99 -15.75 -0.27
C ASP A 41 -8.30 -14.33 -0.76
N LYS A 42 -8.28 -13.37 0.17
CA LYS A 42 -8.48 -11.94 -0.06
C LYS A 42 -7.44 -11.13 0.69
N VAL A 43 -7.03 -10.02 0.09
CA VAL A 43 -6.19 -9.01 0.74
C VAL A 43 -6.88 -7.67 0.62
N TYR A 44 -6.80 -6.89 1.69
CA TYR A 44 -7.32 -5.54 1.79
C TYR A 44 -6.16 -4.56 1.97
N LEU A 45 -6.23 -3.44 1.26
CA LEU A 45 -5.34 -2.31 1.46
C LEU A 45 -5.94 -1.42 2.53
N HIS A 46 -5.24 -1.26 3.65
CA HIS A 46 -5.56 -0.26 4.66
C HIS A 46 -4.63 0.94 4.47
N TYR A 47 -5.17 2.11 4.17
CA TYR A 47 -4.38 3.29 3.84
C TYR A 47 -4.95 4.56 4.47
N GLY A 48 -4.10 5.58 4.63
CA GLY A 48 -4.46 6.92 5.05
C GLY A 48 -3.45 7.94 4.54
N PHE A 49 -3.76 9.22 4.68
CA PHE A 49 -2.95 10.31 4.14
C PHE A 49 -2.28 11.13 5.23
N ASP A 50 -1.09 11.67 4.94
CA ASP A 50 -0.40 12.67 5.78
C ASP A 50 -0.40 12.31 7.28
N GLY A 51 0.15 11.14 7.63
CA GLY A 51 0.13 10.61 9.00
C GLY A 51 -1.17 9.88 9.38
N TRP A 52 -1.66 8.95 8.53
CA TRP A 52 -2.84 8.12 8.79
C TRP A 52 -4.17 8.87 9.00
N ASN A 53 -4.33 10.05 8.41
CA ASN A 53 -5.62 10.74 8.39
C ASN A 53 -6.55 10.13 7.33
N ASN A 54 -7.87 10.17 7.59
CA ASN A 54 -8.91 9.71 6.68
C ASN A 54 -8.70 8.25 6.21
N THR A 55 -8.46 7.35 7.16
CA THR A 55 -8.14 5.97 6.83
C THR A 55 -9.28 5.26 6.12
N CYS A 56 -8.94 4.40 5.17
CA CYS A 56 -9.86 3.56 4.42
C CYS A 56 -9.30 2.14 4.33
N THR A 57 -10.20 1.16 4.22
CA THR A 57 -9.84 -0.26 4.02
C THR A 57 -10.63 -0.79 2.84
N GLU A 58 -9.92 -1.11 1.76
CA GLU A 58 -10.53 -1.50 0.49
C GLU A 58 -10.04 -2.89 0.06
N GLU A 59 -10.96 -3.71 -0.47
CA GLU A 59 -10.59 -5.01 -1.03
C GLU A 59 -9.72 -4.82 -2.28
N MET A 60 -8.63 -5.57 -2.36
CA MET A 60 -7.72 -5.55 -3.50
C MET A 60 -8.15 -6.59 -4.53
N ARG A 61 -7.95 -6.28 -5.82
CA ARG A 61 -8.16 -7.23 -6.91
C ARG A 61 -6.98 -8.20 -6.96
N ARG A 62 -7.27 -9.50 -7.03
CA ARG A 62 -6.26 -10.54 -7.26
C ARG A 62 -5.95 -10.65 -8.75
N GLU A 63 -4.67 -10.57 -9.10
CA GLU A 63 -4.15 -10.70 -10.46
C GLU A 63 -3.86 -12.17 -10.83
N PRO A 64 -3.73 -12.51 -12.12
CA PRO A 64 -3.43 -13.88 -12.56
C PRO A 64 -2.12 -14.47 -11.99
N ASN A 65 -1.12 -13.62 -11.73
CA ASN A 65 0.15 -14.02 -11.08
C ASN A 65 0.02 -14.16 -9.54
N GLY A 66 -1.18 -13.98 -9.00
CA GLY A 66 -1.51 -14.07 -7.58
C GLY A 66 -1.16 -12.82 -6.76
N ALA A 67 -0.55 -11.78 -7.34
CA ALA A 67 -0.39 -10.50 -6.66
C ALA A 67 -1.75 -9.81 -6.47
N PHE A 68 -1.81 -8.83 -5.58
CA PHE A 68 -3.02 -8.06 -5.31
C PHE A 68 -2.79 -6.59 -5.67
N ASN A 69 -3.75 -5.92 -6.31
CA ASN A 69 -3.65 -4.48 -6.55
C ASN A 69 -4.94 -3.71 -6.26
N HIS A 70 -4.79 -2.41 -5.99
CA HIS A 70 -5.90 -1.48 -5.84
C HIS A 70 -5.49 -0.09 -6.32
N SER A 71 -6.42 0.66 -6.91
CA SER A 71 -6.19 2.02 -7.39
C SER A 71 -6.69 3.03 -6.36
N VAL A 72 -5.77 3.76 -5.74
CA VAL A 72 -6.07 4.74 -4.70
C VAL A 72 -6.17 6.13 -5.31
N SER A 73 -7.21 6.89 -4.98
CA SER A 73 -7.28 8.32 -5.29
C SER A 73 -6.43 9.10 -4.27
N MET A 74 -5.34 9.71 -4.71
CA MET A 74 -4.35 10.35 -3.85
C MET A 74 -4.83 11.71 -3.36
N LYS A 75 -5.54 11.71 -2.23
CA LYS A 75 -6.15 12.91 -1.63
C LYS A 75 -5.26 13.65 -0.63
N GLY A 76 -4.15 13.04 -0.22
CA GLY A 76 -3.15 13.66 0.65
C GLY A 76 -2.37 14.78 -0.03
N ALA A 77 -1.71 15.59 0.79
CA ALA A 77 -0.84 16.68 0.32
C ALA A 77 0.62 16.25 0.17
N SER A 78 1.08 15.27 0.95
CA SER A 78 2.50 14.91 1.05
C SER A 78 2.78 13.41 0.98
N GLU A 79 1.96 12.57 1.60
CA GLU A 79 2.20 11.13 1.64
C GLU A 79 0.90 10.31 1.75
N CYS A 80 0.97 9.07 1.28
CA CYS A 80 0.00 8.02 1.56
C CYS A 80 0.71 6.91 2.35
N ASN A 81 0.21 6.61 3.55
CA ASN A 81 0.68 5.54 4.42
C ASN A 81 -0.24 4.34 4.27
N PHE A 82 0.30 3.14 4.23
CA PHE A 82 -0.54 1.96 4.05
C PHE A 82 0.09 0.65 4.57
N CYS A 83 -0.77 -0.31 4.82
CA CYS A 83 -0.47 -1.68 5.19
C CYS A 83 -1.57 -2.61 4.65
N PHE A 84 -1.42 -3.91 4.89
CA PHE A 84 -2.30 -4.91 4.31
C PHE A 84 -2.88 -5.81 5.40
N LYS A 85 -4.10 -6.29 5.18
CA LYS A 85 -4.70 -7.36 5.97
C LYS A 85 -5.41 -8.40 5.11
N ASP A 86 -5.58 -9.60 5.61
CA ASP A 86 -6.38 -10.64 4.94
C ASP A 86 -7.81 -10.72 5.51
N SER A 87 -8.62 -11.62 4.94
CA SER A 87 -10.00 -11.90 5.40
C SER A 87 -10.05 -12.50 6.82
N ALA A 88 -9.00 -13.20 7.24
CA ALA A 88 -8.86 -13.81 8.56
C ALA A 88 -8.33 -12.83 9.64
N ASN A 89 -8.15 -11.55 9.27
CA ASN A 89 -7.69 -10.48 10.15
C ASN A 89 -6.23 -10.58 10.60
N ASN A 90 -5.38 -11.25 9.80
CA ASN A 90 -3.94 -11.13 9.91
C ASN A 90 -3.47 -9.86 9.21
N TRP A 91 -2.42 -9.23 9.75
CA TRP A 91 -1.88 -7.97 9.24
C TRP A 91 -0.44 -8.12 8.79
N ASP A 92 -0.14 -7.55 7.63
CA ASP A 92 1.23 -7.25 7.22
C ASP A 92 1.46 -5.75 7.34
N THR A 93 2.06 -5.36 8.46
CA THR A 93 2.45 -3.98 8.78
C THR A 93 3.95 -3.75 8.55
N ASN A 94 4.62 -4.61 7.78
CA ASN A 94 6.06 -4.53 7.59
C ASN A 94 6.82 -4.46 8.94
N ASN A 95 6.52 -5.36 9.88
CA ASN A 95 7.07 -5.33 11.24
C ASN A 95 6.80 -4.02 12.01
N GLY A 96 5.63 -3.42 11.81
CA GLY A 96 5.22 -2.17 12.46
C GLY A 96 5.68 -0.89 11.75
N TRP A 97 6.52 -0.99 10.71
CA TRP A 97 6.99 0.18 9.95
C TRP A 97 5.99 0.68 8.91
N ASN A 98 5.08 -0.18 8.46
CA ASN A 98 4.19 0.02 7.32
C ASN A 98 4.96 0.37 6.02
N TRP A 99 4.24 0.81 5.00
CA TRP A 99 4.80 1.43 3.79
C TRP A 99 4.23 2.82 3.60
N SER A 100 4.94 3.62 2.80
CA SER A 100 4.50 4.98 2.46
C SER A 100 5.00 5.40 1.10
N THR A 101 4.17 6.11 0.33
CA THR A 101 4.57 6.74 -0.94
C THR A 101 4.38 8.25 -0.88
N ASP A 102 5.28 8.99 -1.53
CA ASP A 102 5.18 10.44 -1.67
C ASP A 102 4.02 10.83 -2.59
N ILE A 103 3.36 11.95 -2.27
CA ILE A 103 2.41 12.65 -3.13
C ILE A 103 3.02 13.99 -3.55
N ARG A 104 2.97 14.29 -4.85
CA ARG A 104 3.48 15.52 -5.48
C ARG A 104 2.36 16.22 -6.25
N TYR A 105 2.57 17.49 -6.58
CA TYR A 105 1.65 18.29 -7.41
C TYR A 105 1.88 18.08 -8.89
#